data_AF-A0A5J4T5X2-F1
#
_entry.id   AF-A0A5J4T5X2-F1
#
_cell.length_a   1.000
_cell.length_b   1.000
_cell.length_c   1.000
_cell.angle_alpha   90.00
_cell.angle_beta   90.00
_cell.angle_gamma   90.00
#
_symmetry.space_group_name_H-M   'P 1'
#
loop_
_entity.id
_entity.type
_entity.pdbx_description
1 polymer ?
#
loop_
_entity_poly.entity_id
_entity_poly.type
_entity_poly.pdbx_seq_one_letter_code
_entity_poly.pdbx_strand_id
1 'polypeptide(L)'
;IGIADASCSFNTDQRYWNEDNQKKTVRFLESGHIKHITLDKKRNQRYDDNQMIAAEVDLRTEPRKVSFFINNQEQVNSVVGIPGSIRFIVYTLWRSASFTVTKFLKYDSSSVGGVSGSNSLDWGKEWISEDEEQDQGQEEESEGLEDKYDDVKQ
;
A
#
# COMPACT_ATOMS: atom_id res chain seq x y z
N ILE A 1 -9.17 -5.68 2.53
CA ILE A 1 -8.62 -5.69 3.92
C ILE A 1 -7.46 -4.70 4.01
N GLY A 2 -6.94 -4.40 5.19
CA GLY A 2 -5.79 -3.50 5.29
C GLY A 2 -5.39 -3.15 6.72
N ILE A 3 -4.60 -2.09 6.82
CA ILE A 3 -4.17 -1.51 8.09
C ILE A 3 -4.50 -0.02 8.14
N ALA A 4 -4.68 0.47 9.36
CA ALA A 4 -4.82 1.88 9.68
C ALA A 4 -3.83 2.27 10.76
N ASP A 5 -3.31 3.49 10.72
CA ASP A 5 -2.62 4.08 11.85
C ASP A 5 -3.54 4.07 13.09
N ALA A 6 -2.97 3.82 14.27
CA ALA A 6 -3.76 3.74 15.51
C ALA A 6 -4.45 5.05 15.89
N SER A 7 -4.06 6.20 15.32
CA SER A 7 -4.73 7.49 15.50
C SER A 7 -5.99 7.66 14.64
N CYS A 8 -6.27 6.77 13.69
CA CYS A 8 -7.47 6.86 12.86
C CYS A 8 -8.75 6.84 13.72
N SER A 9 -9.70 7.71 13.40
CA SER A 9 -11.04 7.70 14.00
C SER A 9 -12.07 7.26 12.96
N PHE A 10 -12.86 6.24 13.28
CA PHE A 10 -13.91 5.73 12.41
C PHE A 10 -15.27 6.04 13.05
N ASN A 11 -15.93 7.09 12.57
CA ASN A 11 -17.29 7.44 12.99
C ASN A 11 -18.30 6.72 12.08
N THR A 12 -19.42 6.26 12.65
CA THR A 12 -20.47 5.49 11.95
C THR A 12 -21.12 6.22 10.78
N ASP A 13 -21.02 7.55 10.76
CA ASP A 13 -21.77 8.43 9.86
C ASP A 13 -20.86 9.14 8.84
N GLN A 14 -19.55 8.89 8.89
CA GLN A 14 -18.58 9.47 7.97
C GLN A 14 -18.20 8.44 6.89
N ARG A 15 -18.08 8.91 5.64
CA ARG A 15 -17.41 8.12 4.61
C ARG A 15 -16.01 7.78 5.13
N TYR A 16 -15.62 6.51 5.03
CA TYR A 16 -14.30 6.01 5.42
C TYR A 16 -13.12 6.77 4.76
N TRP A 17 -13.41 7.49 3.69
CA TRP A 17 -12.58 8.51 3.06
C TRP A 17 -12.95 9.89 3.60
N ASN A 18 -12.72 10.13 4.89
CA ASN A 18 -12.56 11.50 5.36
C ASN A 18 -11.13 11.94 5.05
N GLU A 19 -10.92 13.22 4.77
CA GLU A 19 -9.58 13.77 4.47
C GLU A 19 -8.58 13.41 5.58
N ASP A 20 -9.05 13.28 6.81
CA ASP A 20 -8.26 12.97 8.01
C ASP A 20 -7.59 11.58 8.02
N ASN A 21 -8.24 10.56 7.44
CA ASN A 21 -7.73 9.17 7.46
C ASN A 21 -7.18 8.71 6.09
N GLN A 22 -7.35 9.50 5.03
CA GLN A 22 -6.91 9.12 3.68
C GLN A 22 -5.41 8.77 3.65
N LYS A 23 -4.59 9.56 4.35
CA LYS A 23 -3.13 9.36 4.45
C LYS A 23 -2.71 8.41 5.57
N LYS A 24 -3.66 7.81 6.27
CA LYS A 24 -3.43 7.01 7.48
C LYS A 24 -3.89 5.56 7.34
N THR A 25 -4.22 5.13 6.14
CA THR A 25 -4.68 3.77 5.88
C THR A 25 -3.99 3.20 4.64
N VAL A 26 -3.76 1.89 4.65
CA VAL A 26 -3.42 1.11 3.46
C VAL A 26 -4.52 0.08 3.28
N ARG A 27 -5.08 0.02 2.07
CA ARG A 27 -6.20 -0.87 1.74
C ARG A 27 -5.89 -1.69 0.52
N PHE A 28 -6.02 -3.00 0.66
CA PHE A 28 -6.01 -3.95 -0.44
C PHE A 28 -7.47 -4.30 -0.80
N LEU A 29 -7.86 -3.99 -2.03
CA LEU A 29 -9.23 -4.11 -2.54
C LEU A 29 -9.40 -5.31 -3.48
N GLU A 30 -10.65 -5.74 -3.67
CA GLU A 30 -11.03 -6.86 -4.54
C GLU A 30 -10.42 -6.74 -5.94
N SER A 31 -10.54 -5.57 -6.57
CA SER A 31 -9.91 -5.21 -7.85
C SER A 31 -8.38 -5.38 -7.96
N GLY A 32 -7.68 -5.71 -6.87
CA GLY A 32 -6.22 -5.85 -6.82
C GLY A 32 -5.50 -4.58 -6.36
N HIS A 33 -6.17 -3.43 -6.35
CA HIS A 33 -5.53 -2.17 -5.96
C HIS A 33 -5.06 -2.15 -4.51
N ILE A 34 -3.87 -1.60 -4.31
CA ILE A 34 -3.43 -1.10 -3.01
C ILE A 34 -3.64 0.41 -3.00
N LYS A 35 -4.44 0.89 -2.04
CA LYS A 35 -4.72 2.31 -1.86
C LYS A 35 -4.08 2.85 -0.59
N HIS A 36 -3.41 3.98 -0.72
CA HIS A 36 -2.93 4.83 0.38
C HIS A 36 -3.30 6.29 0.08
N ILE A 37 -2.31 7.19 0.01
CA ILE A 37 -2.46 8.57 -0.50
C ILE A 37 -2.84 8.51 -1.97
N THR A 38 -2.11 7.71 -2.75
CA THR A 38 -2.38 7.54 -4.17
C THR A 38 -3.64 6.75 -4.43
N LEU A 39 -4.40 7.23 -5.41
CA LEU A 39 -5.57 6.58 -5.94
C LEU A 39 -5.18 5.71 -7.16
N ASP A 40 -5.41 4.41 -7.02
CA ASP A 40 -5.54 3.45 -8.13
C ASP A 40 -4.30 3.17 -9.04
N LYS A 41 -3.08 3.56 -8.63
CA LYS A 41 -1.87 3.39 -9.47
C LYS A 41 -1.07 2.09 -9.29
N LYS A 42 -1.11 1.45 -8.12
CA LYS A 42 -0.39 0.18 -7.86
C LYS A 42 -1.38 -0.96 -7.57
N ARG A 43 -1.10 -2.15 -8.11
CA ARG A 43 -2.00 -3.31 -8.03
C ARG A 43 -1.25 -4.62 -7.78
N ASN A 44 -1.81 -5.40 -6.88
CA ASN A 44 -1.60 -6.85 -6.76
C ASN A 44 -2.62 -7.59 -7.63
N GLN A 45 -2.63 -8.92 -7.54
CA GLN A 45 -3.64 -9.73 -8.21
C GLN A 45 -5.05 -9.40 -7.67
N ARG A 46 -6.03 -9.35 -8.58
CA ARG A 46 -7.46 -9.29 -8.23
C ARG A 46 -7.85 -10.56 -7.47
N TYR A 47 -8.73 -10.43 -6.48
CA TYR A 47 -9.32 -11.56 -5.78
C TYR A 47 -10.85 -11.55 -5.89
N ASP A 48 -11.44 -12.74 -5.81
CA ASP A 48 -12.87 -13.00 -5.94
C ASP A 48 -13.40 -13.75 -4.72
N ASP A 49 -14.71 -13.98 -4.69
CA ASP A 49 -15.39 -14.70 -3.62
C ASP A 49 -14.80 -16.10 -3.40
N ASN A 50 -14.88 -16.59 -2.16
CA ASN A 50 -14.33 -17.87 -1.71
C ASN A 50 -12.80 -17.99 -1.74
N GLN A 51 -12.07 -16.92 -2.04
CA GLN A 51 -10.63 -16.87 -1.83
C GLN A 51 -10.29 -16.37 -0.42
N MET A 52 -9.16 -16.85 0.11
CA MET A 52 -8.62 -16.38 1.38
C MET A 52 -7.67 -15.21 1.13
N ILE A 53 -7.98 -14.07 1.74
CA ILE A 53 -7.11 -12.89 1.73
C ILE A 53 -6.48 -12.70 3.10
N ALA A 54 -5.19 -12.36 3.14
CA ALA A 54 -4.48 -12.11 4.39
C ALA A 54 -3.55 -10.90 4.29
N ALA A 55 -3.26 -10.30 5.45
CA ALA A 55 -2.24 -9.28 5.63
C ALA A 55 -1.32 -9.71 6.77
N GLU A 56 -0.03 -9.84 6.48
CA GLU A 56 1.01 -10.04 7.50
C GLU A 56 1.68 -8.71 7.78
N VAL A 57 1.81 -8.36 9.05
CA VAL A 57 2.44 -7.11 9.48
C VAL A 57 3.66 -7.42 10.34
N ASP A 58 4.82 -6.97 9.89
CA ASP A 58 6.05 -6.97 10.67
C ASP A 58 6.25 -5.59 11.32
N LEU A 59 6.04 -5.53 12.63
CA LEU A 59 6.24 -4.34 13.46
C LEU A 59 7.60 -4.35 14.18
N ARG A 60 8.43 -5.38 13.99
CA ARG A 60 9.70 -5.57 14.72
C ARG A 60 10.91 -5.13 13.92
N THR A 61 10.86 -5.30 12.60
CA THR A 61 11.94 -4.88 11.70
C THR A 61 11.74 -3.44 11.26
N GLU A 62 12.84 -2.71 11.01
CA GLU A 62 12.81 -1.38 10.42
C GLU A 62 13.48 -1.44 9.03
N PRO A 63 12.80 -1.02 7.95
CA PRO A 63 11.45 -0.43 7.96
C PRO A 63 10.34 -1.47 8.24
N ARG A 64 9.40 -1.11 9.12
CA ARG A 64 8.20 -1.93 9.38
C ARG A 64 7.39 -2.14 8.10
N LYS A 65 6.74 -3.29 7.95
CA LYS A 65 6.13 -3.68 6.68
C LYS A 65 4.79 -4.37 6.83
N VAL A 66 3.91 -4.19 5.84
CA VAL A 66 2.75 -5.05 5.59
C VAL A 66 2.85 -5.73 4.21
N SER A 67 2.69 -7.05 4.20
CA SER A 67 2.60 -7.89 2.98
C SER A 67 1.20 -8.50 2.86
N PHE A 68 0.73 -8.66 1.63
CA PHE A 68 -0.60 -9.20 1.33
C PHE A 68 -0.51 -10.58 0.69
N PHE A 69 -1.54 -11.39 0.89
CA PHE A 69 -1.61 -12.76 0.36
C PHE A 69 -2.99 -13.05 -0.20
N ILE A 70 -3.04 -13.87 -1.27
CA ILE A 70 -4.25 -14.51 -1.79
C ILE A 70 -4.01 -16.02 -1.78
N ASN A 71 -4.87 -16.79 -1.13
CA ASN A 71 -4.75 -18.24 -0.97
C ASN A 71 -3.35 -18.69 -0.49
N ASN A 72 -2.79 -17.97 0.49
CA ASN A 72 -1.42 -18.13 1.01
C ASN A 72 -0.29 -17.84 0.01
N GLN A 73 -0.58 -17.28 -1.16
CA GLN A 73 0.44 -16.80 -2.10
C GLN A 73 0.72 -15.32 -1.86
N GLU A 74 1.98 -15.01 -1.54
CA GLU A 74 2.46 -13.64 -1.35
C GLU A 74 2.24 -12.80 -2.61
N GLN A 75 1.85 -11.54 -2.42
CA GLN A 75 1.62 -10.60 -3.51
C GLN A 75 2.84 -9.69 -3.74
N VAL A 76 3.00 -9.24 -4.97
CA VAL A 76 4.20 -8.51 -5.42
C VAL A 76 4.41 -7.16 -4.73
N ASN A 77 3.34 -6.43 -4.39
CA ASN A 77 3.47 -5.15 -3.71
C ASN A 77 3.25 -5.31 -2.20
N SER A 78 4.21 -4.77 -1.44
CA SER A 78 4.16 -4.59 0.01
C SER A 78 4.26 -3.10 0.35
N VAL A 79 3.86 -2.71 1.57
CA VAL A 79 4.03 -1.33 2.05
C VAL A 79 5.01 -1.31 3.21
N VAL A 80 6.05 -0.48 3.10
CA VAL A 80 7.14 -0.33 4.08
C VAL A 80 7.06 1.03 4.78
N GLY A 81 7.74 1.15 5.93
CA GLY A 81 7.75 2.38 6.73
C GLY A 81 6.42 2.63 7.47
N ILE A 82 5.62 1.58 7.70
CA ILE A 82 4.30 1.72 8.36
C ILE A 82 4.44 2.22 9.81
N PRO A 83 3.38 2.77 10.42
CA PRO A 83 3.42 3.25 11.80
C PRO A 83 3.70 2.14 12.83
N GLY A 84 4.27 2.53 13.98
CA GLY A 84 4.59 1.59 15.07
C GLY A 84 3.37 1.05 15.83
N SER A 85 2.21 1.67 15.64
CA SER A 85 0.94 1.21 16.20
C SER A 85 -0.13 1.27 15.11
N ILE A 86 -0.78 0.13 14.87
CA ILE A 86 -1.74 -0.04 13.79
C ILE A 86 -3.03 -0.71 14.28
N ARG A 87 -4.07 -0.60 13.47
CA ARG A 87 -5.32 -1.38 13.57
C ARG A 87 -5.51 -2.15 12.27
N PHE A 88 -5.95 -3.40 12.37
CA PHE A 88 -6.44 -4.14 11.21
C PHE A 88 -7.82 -3.64 10.83
N ILE A 89 -8.05 -3.45 9.53
CA ILE A 89 -9.34 -3.01 9.00
C ILE A 89 -9.85 -3.96 7.92
N VAL A 90 -11.16 -4.21 7.94
CA VAL A 90 -11.87 -4.91 6.87
C VAL A 90 -12.85 -3.94 6.24
N TYR A 91 -12.92 -3.95 4.91
CA TYR A 91 -13.73 -3.03 4.15
C TYR A 91 -14.64 -3.81 3.20
N THR A 92 -15.94 -3.63 3.36
CA THR A 92 -16.99 -4.26 2.55
C THR A 92 -17.74 -3.19 1.75
N LEU A 93 -17.59 -3.22 0.42
CA LEU A 93 -18.21 -2.26 -0.49
C LEU A 93 -19.64 -2.63 -0.88
N TRP A 94 -19.90 -3.93 -1.00
CA TRP A 94 -21.14 -4.44 -1.56
C TRP A 94 -22.17 -4.70 -0.48
N ARG A 95 -23.44 -4.41 -0.78
CA ARG A 95 -24.55 -4.74 0.11
C ARG A 95 -24.59 -6.25 0.33
N SER A 96 -24.78 -6.66 1.58
CA SER A 96 -24.78 -8.07 1.98
C SER A 96 -23.45 -8.81 1.80
N ALA A 97 -22.36 -8.11 1.48
CA ALA A 97 -21.03 -8.70 1.56
C ALA A 97 -20.75 -9.15 3.01
N SER A 98 -20.17 -10.32 3.14
CA SER A 98 -19.75 -10.87 4.42
C SER A 98 -18.37 -11.48 4.27
N PHE A 99 -17.70 -11.64 5.40
CA PHE A 99 -16.41 -12.31 5.46
C PHE A 99 -16.39 -13.14 6.74
N THR A 100 -15.51 -14.13 6.77
CA THR A 100 -15.23 -14.92 7.97
C THR A 100 -13.76 -14.75 8.30
N VAL A 101 -13.46 -14.39 9.56
CA VAL A 101 -12.07 -14.41 10.04
C VAL A 101 -11.70 -15.85 10.33
N THR A 102 -10.85 -16.43 9.48
CA THR A 102 -10.40 -17.83 9.64
C THR A 102 -9.18 -17.94 10.53
N LYS A 103 -8.33 -16.90 10.58
CA LYS A 103 -7.10 -16.84 11.38
C LYS A 103 -6.84 -15.41 11.86
N PHE A 104 -6.39 -15.30 13.10
CA PHE A 104 -5.77 -14.10 13.67
C PHE A 104 -4.65 -14.55 14.60
N LEU A 105 -3.41 -14.48 14.10
CA LEU A 105 -2.26 -15.15 14.71
C LEU A 105 -1.11 -14.16 14.88
N LYS A 106 -0.27 -14.43 15.87
CA LYS A 106 1.04 -13.81 16.04
C LYS A 106 2.09 -14.87 15.69
N TYR A 107 2.97 -14.56 14.76
CA TYR A 107 4.08 -15.44 14.39
C TYR A 107 5.40 -14.96 15.02
N ASP A 108 6.26 -15.91 15.37
CA ASP A 108 7.60 -15.61 15.89
C ASP A 108 8.59 -15.22 14.78
N SER A 109 8.36 -15.69 13.55
CA SER A 109 9.11 -15.35 12.34
C SER A 109 8.16 -14.99 11.20
N SER A 110 8.64 -14.18 10.25
CA SER A 110 7.86 -13.82 9.06
C SER A 110 7.60 -15.04 8.17
N SER A 111 6.43 -15.09 7.53
CA SER A 111 6.10 -16.09 6.49
C SER A 111 6.37 -15.58 5.07
N VAL A 112 6.76 -14.32 4.93
CA VAL A 112 7.17 -13.69 3.67
C VAL A 112 8.43 -14.38 3.15
N GLY A 113 8.30 -14.98 1.96
CA GLY A 113 9.38 -15.68 1.27
C GLY A 113 10.05 -14.82 0.20
N GLY A 114 9.41 -13.71 -0.18
CA GLY A 114 9.81 -12.89 -1.32
C GLY A 114 9.25 -13.44 -2.63
N VAL A 115 8.91 -12.53 -3.54
CA VAL A 115 8.34 -12.83 -4.86
C VAL A 115 9.14 -12.09 -5.91
N SER A 116 9.43 -12.71 -7.05
CA SER A 116 10.11 -12.04 -8.16
C SER A 116 9.31 -10.83 -8.63
N GLY A 117 9.99 -9.70 -8.86
CA GLY A 117 9.33 -8.44 -9.19
C GLY A 117 8.63 -7.78 -7.99
N SER A 118 9.05 -8.09 -6.76
CA SER A 118 8.48 -7.46 -5.57
C SER A 118 8.78 -5.97 -5.52
N ASN A 119 7.76 -5.17 -5.21
CA ASN A 119 7.86 -3.74 -5.01
C ASN A 119 7.57 -3.38 -3.55
N SER A 120 8.39 -2.48 -3.00
CA SER A 120 8.20 -1.91 -1.66
C SER A 120 7.69 -0.49 -1.82
N LEU A 121 6.46 -0.27 -1.39
CA LEU A 121 5.79 1.02 -1.50
C LEU A 121 5.92 1.78 -0.18
N ASP A 122 6.45 2.99 -0.20
CA ASP A 122 6.67 3.77 1.03
C ASP A 122 5.36 4.31 1.59
N TRP A 123 5.10 4.06 2.88
CA TRP A 123 4.05 4.73 3.63
C TRP A 123 4.27 6.25 3.64
N GLY A 124 3.19 7.02 3.53
CA GLY A 124 3.23 8.48 3.57
C GLY A 124 3.66 9.12 2.25
N LYS A 125 3.93 8.33 1.21
CA LYS A 125 4.26 8.82 -0.14
C LYS A 125 3.16 8.53 -1.14
N GLU A 126 3.19 9.29 -2.23
CA GLU A 126 2.49 8.91 -3.45
C GLU A 126 3.29 7.85 -4.21
N TRP A 127 2.58 6.94 -4.88
CA TRP A 127 3.13 5.85 -5.67
C TRP A 127 2.76 6.07 -7.13
N ILE A 128 3.72 6.56 -7.92
CA ILE A 128 3.55 6.76 -9.36
C ILE A 128 3.63 5.43 -10.11
N SER A 129 3.02 5.36 -11.28
CA SER A 129 3.17 4.19 -12.15
C SER A 129 4.54 4.17 -12.81
N GLU A 130 5.01 3.02 -13.28
CA GLU A 130 6.32 2.90 -13.96
C GLU A 130 6.42 3.78 -15.22
N ASP A 131 5.29 4.01 -15.89
CA ASP A 131 5.21 4.88 -17.07
C ASP A 131 5.41 6.36 -16.69
N GLU A 132 4.92 6.78 -15.53
CA GLU A 132 5.07 8.16 -15.00
C GLU A 132 6.46 8.39 -14.38
N GLU A 133 7.09 7.35 -13.83
CA GLU A 133 8.48 7.42 -13.35
C GLU A 133 9.47 7.72 -14.49
N GLN A 134 9.21 7.18 -15.68
CA GLN A 134 10.05 7.41 -16.87
C GLN A 134 9.88 8.82 -17.44
N ASP A 135 8.68 9.39 -17.35
CA ASP A 135 8.39 10.75 -17.82
C ASP A 135 9.04 11.81 -16.91
N GLN A 136 8.94 11.64 -15.59
CA GLN A 136 9.60 12.53 -14.61
C GLN A 136 11.13 12.46 -14.70
N GLY A 137 11.70 11.27 -14.92
CA GLY A 137 13.14 11.13 -15.11
C GLY A 137 13.67 11.88 -16.34
N GLN A 138 12.85 12.02 -17.39
CA GLN A 138 13.21 12.80 -18.59
C GLN A 138 13.08 14.32 -18.35
N GLU A 139 12.07 14.76 -17.59
CA GLU A 139 11.90 16.17 -17.23
C GLU A 139 13.04 16.67 -16.31
N GLU A 140 13.37 15.93 -15.25
CA GLU A 140 14.47 16.31 -14.34
C GLU A 140 15.85 16.30 -15.03
N GLU A 141 16.08 15.36 -15.96
CA GLU A 141 17.31 15.35 -16.78
C GLU A 141 17.38 16.56 -17.73
N SER A 142 16.22 17.04 -18.21
CA SER A 142 16.16 18.24 -19.06
C SER A 142 16.40 19.54 -18.29
N GLU A 143 15.87 19.69 -17.07
CA GLU A 143 16.11 20.86 -16.21
C GLU A 143 17.58 20.93 -15.76
N GLY A 144 18.21 19.79 -15.44
CA GLY A 144 19.63 19.71 -15.10
C GLY A 144 20.60 20.02 -16.27
N LEU A 145 20.11 20.05 -17.51
CA LEU A 145 20.87 20.44 -18.69
C LEU A 145 20.78 21.96 -18.97
N GLU A 146 19.65 22.61 -18.68
CA GLU A 146 19.51 24.08 -18.86
C GLU A 146 20.46 24.87 -17.95
N ASP A 147 20.67 24.42 -16.71
CA ASP A 147 21.59 25.05 -15.75
C ASP A 147 23.08 25.00 -16.15
N LYS A 148 23.46 24.18 -17.14
CA LYS A 148 24.84 24.07 -17.64
C LYS A 148 25.17 25.01 -18.80
N TYR A 149 24.18 25.69 -19.39
CA TYR A 149 24.40 26.57 -20.54
C TYR A 149 24.57 28.06 -20.15
N ASP A 150 24.20 28.44 -18.93
CA ASP A 150 24.33 29.83 -18.47
C ASP A 150 25.73 30.22 -17.95
N ASP A 151 26.61 29.24 -17.72
CA ASP A 151 27.98 29.49 -17.19
C ASP A 151 29.06 29.67 -18.28
N VAL A 152 28.66 29.78 -19.56
CA VAL A 152 29.59 29.94 -20.70
C VAL A 152 29.49 31.35 -21.35
N LYS A 153 28.86 32.32 -20.68
CA LYS A 153 28.82 33.71 -21.14
C LYS A 153 29.27 34.70 -20.06
N GLN A 154 30.57 34.68 -19.73
CA GLN A 154 31.30 35.86 -19.25
C GLN A 154 32.63 36.01 -19.98
#